data_AF-A0A1E7Z662-F1
#
_entry.id   AF-A0A1E7Z662-F1
#
_cell.length_a   1.000
_cell.length_b   1.000
_cell.length_c   1.000
_cell.angle_alpha   90.00
_cell.angle_beta   90.00
_cell.angle_gamma   90.00
#
_symmetry.space_group_name_H-M   'P 1'
#
loop_
_entity.id
_entity.type
_entity.pdbx_description
1 polymer ?
#
loop_
_entity_poly.entity_id
_entity_poly.type
_entity_poly.pdbx_seq_one_letter_code
_entity_poly.pdbx_strand_id
1 'polypeptide(L)'
;MSTADQSQQLILLCHQMQKSGLQPSVGLLRSKAPFKVSVTDAINAIRLFNASSQQTEQPAEPNADDRVIKLEKRVAELEAAMVILEQRLANLDV
;
A
#
# COMPACT_ATOMS: atom_id res chain seq x y z
N MET A 1 9.70 18.94 -27.03
CA MET A 1 9.37 18.47 -25.67
C MET A 1 10.60 18.70 -24.82
N SER A 2 10.54 19.63 -23.88
CA SER A 2 11.68 19.95 -23.02
C SER A 2 11.96 18.78 -22.08
N THR A 3 13.21 18.60 -21.66
CA THR A 3 13.59 17.53 -20.72
C THR A 3 12.88 17.68 -19.37
N ALA A 4 12.53 18.91 -18.99
CA ALA A 4 11.73 19.22 -17.81
C ALA A 4 10.27 18.73 -17.95
N ASP A 5 9.70 18.76 -19.16
CA ASP A 5 8.32 18.28 -19.38
C ASP A 5 8.27 16.75 -19.27
N GLN A 6 9.33 16.08 -19.73
CA GLN A 6 9.45 14.62 -19.69
C GLN A 6 9.53 14.09 -18.25
N SER A 7 10.26 14.77 -17.36
CA SER A 7 10.38 14.35 -15.95
C SER A 7 9.06 14.53 -15.20
N GLN A 8 8.32 15.62 -15.45
CA GLN A 8 6.99 15.83 -14.88
C GLN A 8 6.00 14.76 -15.35
N GLN A 9 6.04 14.40 -16.64
CA GLN A 9 5.18 13.35 -17.19
C GLN A 9 5.48 11.98 -16.59
N LEU A 10 6.75 11.68 -16.27
CA LEU A 10 7.13 10.46 -15.56
C LEU A 10 6.59 10.42 -14.14
N ILE A 11 6.61 11.54 -13.42
CA ILE A 11 6.06 11.64 -12.06
C ILE A 11 4.54 11.42 -12.07
N LEU A 12 3.83 12.03 -13.03
CA LEU A 12 2.39 11.82 -13.23
C LEU A 12 2.06 10.34 -13.51
N LEU A 13 2.88 9.68 -14.32
CA LEU A 13 2.75 8.26 -14.61
C LEU A 13 2.93 7.40 -13.34
N CYS A 14 3.92 7.73 -12.48
CA CYS A 14 4.09 7.06 -11.19
C CYS A 14 2.82 7.15 -10.32
N HIS A 15 2.21 8.34 -10.21
CA HIS A 15 0.96 8.52 -9.46
C HIS A 15 -0.21 7.72 -10.04
N GLN A 16 -0.32 7.65 -11.38
CA GLN A 16 -1.36 6.85 -12.04
C GLN A 16 -1.19 5.35 -11.75
N MET A 17 0.04 4.87 -11.71
CA MET A 17 0.34 3.47 -11.42
C MET A 17 0.02 3.10 -9.96
N GLN A 18 0.36 3.97 -9.00
CA GLN A 18 -0.02 3.80 -7.60
C GLN A 18 -1.54 3.75 -7.41
N LYS A 19 -2.30 4.63 -8.08
CA LYS A 19 -3.78 4.60 -8.07
C LYS A 19 -4.36 3.30 -8.62
N SER A 20 -3.62 2.63 -9.51
CA SER A 20 -4.01 1.34 -10.09
C SER A 20 -3.57 0.15 -9.22
N GLY A 21 -2.92 0.39 -8.08
CA GLY A 21 -2.38 -0.63 -7.18
C GLY A 21 -1.05 -1.24 -7.64
N LEU A 22 -0.40 -0.71 -8.67
CA LEU A 22 0.91 -1.16 -9.14
C LEU A 22 2.01 -0.26 -8.58
N GLN A 23 3.02 -0.88 -7.94
CA GLN A 23 4.20 -0.16 -7.50
C GLN A 23 5.03 0.30 -8.71
N PRO A 24 5.36 1.61 -8.82
CA PRO A 24 6.16 2.12 -9.91
C PRO A 24 7.59 1.58 -9.84
N SER A 25 7.98 0.81 -10.87
CA SER A 25 9.34 0.29 -11.04
C SER A 25 9.99 0.89 -12.29
N VAL A 26 11.32 0.94 -12.32
CA VAL A 26 12.09 1.51 -13.44
C VAL A 26 11.74 0.82 -14.76
N GLY A 27 11.58 -0.51 -14.76
CA GLY A 27 11.20 -1.26 -15.95
C GLY A 27 9.79 -0.94 -16.44
N LEU A 28 8.85 -0.77 -15.51
CA LEU A 28 7.45 -0.51 -15.81
C LEU A 28 7.20 0.94 -16.26
N LEU A 29 7.92 1.90 -15.68
CA LEU A 29 7.94 3.29 -16.17
C LEU A 29 8.43 3.37 -17.61
N ARG A 30 9.53 2.66 -17.92
CA ARG A 30 10.15 2.66 -19.25
C ARG A 30 9.30 1.94 -20.30
N SER A 31 8.49 0.96 -19.92
CA SER A 31 7.61 0.25 -20.86
C SER A 31 6.30 0.99 -21.13
N LYS A 32 5.82 1.79 -20.17
CA LYS A 32 4.57 2.56 -20.30
C LYS A 32 4.75 3.98 -20.79
N ALA A 33 5.95 4.55 -20.70
CA ALA A 33 6.21 5.88 -21.24
C ALA A 33 6.14 5.90 -22.78
N PRO A 34 5.52 6.93 -23.39
CA PRO A 34 5.42 7.04 -24.85
C PRO A 34 6.73 7.51 -25.52
N PHE A 35 7.83 7.60 -24.77
CA PHE A 35 9.13 8.05 -25.23
C PHE A 35 10.27 7.24 -24.61
N LYS A 36 11.46 7.35 -25.19
CA LYS A 36 12.66 6.66 -24.70
C LYS A 36 13.13 7.29 -23.39
N VAL A 37 12.92 6.58 -22.30
CA VAL A 37 13.32 7.00 -20.95
C VAL A 37 14.66 6.36 -20.57
N SER A 38 15.62 7.18 -20.13
CA SER A 38 16.88 6.66 -19.59
C SER A 38 16.65 6.05 -18.20
N VAL A 39 17.50 5.09 -17.82
CA VAL A 39 17.42 4.46 -16.49
C VAL A 39 17.61 5.52 -15.40
N THR A 40 18.51 6.48 -15.61
CA THR A 40 18.78 7.59 -14.68
C THR A 40 17.56 8.49 -14.49
N ASP A 41 16.86 8.83 -15.56
CA ASP A 41 15.66 9.69 -15.48
C ASP A 41 14.51 8.98 -14.78
N ALA A 42 14.32 7.69 -15.04
CA ALA A 42 13.33 6.88 -14.34
C ALA A 42 13.64 6.76 -12.84
N ILE A 43 14.92 6.57 -12.48
CA ILE A 43 15.35 6.53 -11.08
C ILE A 43 15.08 7.89 -10.40
N ASN A 44 15.41 9.00 -11.06
CA ASN A 44 15.18 10.33 -10.51
C ASN A 44 13.69 10.62 -10.31
N ALA A 45 12.85 10.25 -11.28
CA ALA A 45 11.40 10.39 -11.16
C ALA A 45 10.82 9.54 -10.01
N ILE A 46 11.27 8.28 -9.86
CA ILE A 46 10.85 7.41 -8.76
C ILE A 46 11.34 7.94 -7.41
N ARG A 47 12.56 8.48 -7.33
CA ARG A 47 13.07 9.10 -6.10
C ARG A 47 12.23 10.32 -5.69
N LEU A 48 11.89 11.20 -6.63
CA LEU A 48 11.04 12.37 -6.38
C LEU A 48 9.61 11.96 -6.00
N PHE A 49 9.07 10.96 -6.69
CA PHE A 49 7.78 10.36 -6.37
C PHE A 49 7.78 9.72 -4.98
N ASN A 50 8.82 8.97 -4.62
CA ASN A 50 8.95 8.37 -3.30
C ASN A 50 9.17 9.43 -2.23
N ALA A 51 9.93 10.49 -2.48
CA ALA A 51 10.10 11.59 -1.52
C ALA A 51 8.79 12.35 -1.26
N SER A 52 7.95 12.53 -2.29
CA SER A 52 6.61 13.10 -2.15
C SER A 52 5.60 12.13 -1.53
N SER A 53 5.71 10.82 -1.82
CA SER A 53 4.84 9.78 -1.27
C SER A 53 5.24 9.30 0.13
N GLN A 54 6.51 9.45 0.53
CA GLN A 54 7.00 9.17 1.89
C GLN A 54 6.42 10.14 2.92
N GLN A 55 5.86 11.28 2.49
CA GLN A 55 5.05 12.13 3.37
C GLN A 55 3.65 11.56 3.62
N THR A 56 3.20 10.55 2.87
CA THR A 56 1.82 10.03 2.96
C THR A 56 1.73 8.53 3.24
N GLU A 57 2.74 7.73 2.88
CA GLU A 57 2.71 6.27 3.01
C GLU A 57 4.11 5.71 3.29
N GLN A 58 4.72 6.10 4.41
CA GLN A 58 5.35 5.05 5.18
C GLN A 58 4.18 4.30 5.82
N PRO A 59 3.95 3.00 5.54
CA PRO A 59 3.24 2.21 6.53
C PRO A 59 4.09 2.38 7.78
N ALA A 60 3.65 3.23 8.70
CA ALA A 60 4.11 3.12 10.06
C ALA A 60 3.89 1.65 10.38
N GLU A 61 4.98 0.90 10.49
CA GLU A 61 4.99 -0.37 11.22
C GLU A 61 4.09 -0.08 12.42
N PRO A 62 2.86 -0.63 12.47
CA PRO A 62 1.97 -0.29 13.55
C PRO A 62 2.74 -0.72 14.78
N ASN A 63 2.96 0.24 15.69
CA ASN A 63 3.82 0.08 16.84
C ASN A 63 3.53 -1.31 17.42
N ALA A 64 4.55 -2.15 17.63
CA ALA A 64 4.32 -3.59 17.89
C ALA A 64 3.26 -3.79 18.99
N ASP A 65 3.24 -2.89 19.97
CA ASP A 65 2.26 -2.77 21.03
C ASP A 65 0.81 -2.55 20.53
N ASP A 66 0.58 -1.63 19.59
CA ASP A 66 -0.75 -1.40 19.00
C ASP A 66 -1.27 -2.63 18.23
N ARG A 67 -0.37 -3.40 17.61
CA ARG A 67 -0.74 -4.64 16.92
C ARG A 67 -1.14 -5.70 17.93
N VAL A 68 -0.38 -5.85 19.00
CA VAL A 68 -0.66 -6.77 20.09
C VAL A 68 -2.01 -6.43 20.72
N ILE A 69 -2.25 -5.17 21.07
CA ILE A 69 -3.53 -4.72 21.67
C ILE A 69 -4.71 -5.02 20.73
N LYS A 70 -4.58 -4.76 19.42
CA LYS A 70 -5.64 -5.07 18.44
C LYS A 70 -5.89 -6.57 18.31
N LEU A 71 -4.85 -7.39 18.36
CA LEU A 71 -4.97 -8.85 18.28
C LEU A 71 -5.61 -9.40 19.54
N GLU A 72 -5.18 -8.97 20.72
CA GLU A 72 -5.77 -9.34 22.02
C GLU A 72 -7.27 -9.00 22.05
N LYS A 73 -7.64 -7.79 21.59
CA LYS A 73 -9.06 -7.40 21.50
C LYS A 73 -9.85 -8.33 20.59
N ARG A 74 -9.32 -8.67 19.41
CA ARG A 74 -9.99 -9.58 18.46
C ARG A 74 -10.13 -11.00 19.03
N VAL A 75 -9.13 -11.48 19.76
CA VAL A 75 -9.19 -12.80 20.41
C VAL A 75 -10.29 -12.80 21.47
N ALA A 76 -10.35 -11.79 22.33
CA ALA A 76 -11.39 -11.69 23.36
C ALA A 76 -12.81 -11.63 22.76
N GLU A 77 -13.00 -10.90 21.67
CA GLU A 77 -14.29 -10.83 20.96
C GLU A 77 -14.68 -12.20 20.35
N LEU A 78 -13.73 -12.92 19.77
CA LEU A 78 -13.96 -14.24 19.19
C LEU A 78 -14.26 -15.30 20.25
N GLU A 79 -13.54 -15.28 21.38
CA GLU A 79 -13.79 -16.19 22.50
C GLU A 79 -15.18 -15.96 23.10
N ALA A 80 -15.58 -14.69 23.29
CA ALA A 80 -16.93 -14.37 23.76
C ALA A 80 -18.01 -14.85 22.78
N ALA A 81 -17.80 -14.69 21.48
CA ALA A 81 -18.73 -15.17 20.46
C ALA A 81 -18.83 -16.70 20.45
N MET A 82 -17.71 -17.42 20.65
CA MET A 82 -17.71 -18.88 20.77
C MET A 82 -18.54 -19.35 21.96
N VAL A 83 -18.36 -18.76 23.14
CA VAL A 83 -19.15 -19.12 24.34
C VAL A 83 -20.66 -18.94 24.08
N ILE A 84 -21.05 -17.83 23.43
CA ILE A 84 -22.45 -17.58 23.09
C ILE A 84 -22.96 -18.63 22.11
N LEU A 85 -22.17 -18.97 21.09
CA LEU A 85 -22.55 -19.99 20.10
C LEU A 85 -22.69 -21.38 20.73
N GLU A 86 -21.76 -21.77 21.60
CA GLU A 86 -21.81 -23.02 22.36
C GLU A 86 -23.05 -23.09 23.24
N GLN A 87 -23.40 -22.02 23.95
CA GLN A 87 -24.63 -21.95 24.73
C GLN A 87 -25.88 -22.07 23.86
N ARG A 88 -25.89 -21.45 22.68
CA ARG A 88 -27.03 -21.56 21.75
C ARG A 88 -27.16 -22.97 21.19
N LEU A 89 -26.05 -23.64 20.88
CA LEU A 89 -26.05 -25.05 20.46
C LEU A 89 -26.55 -25.96 21.58
N ALA A 90 -26.07 -25.79 22.82
CA ALA A 90 -26.54 -26.57 23.96
C ALA A 90 -28.05 -26.40 24.23
N ASN A 91 -28.61 -25.23 23.94
CA ASN A 91 -30.06 -24.97 24.06
C ASN A 91 -30.88 -25.52 22.87
N LEU A 92 -30.25 -25.91 21.76
CA LEU A 92 -30.89 -26.51 20.58
C LEU A 92 -30.86 -28.04 20.60
N ASP A 93 -29.98 -28.65 21.39
CA ASP A 93 -29.86 -30.11 21.60
C ASP A 93 -30.80 -30.65 22.71
N VAL A 94 -31.83 -29.88 23.11
CA VAL A 94 -32.96 -30.29 23.98
C VAL A 94 -34.26 -30.28 23.18
#